data_AF-A0A8C8XGZ7-F1
#
_entry.id   AF-A0A8C8XGZ7-F1
#
_cell.length_a   1.000
_cell.length_b   1.000
_cell.length_c   1.000
_cell.angle_alpha   90.00
_cell.angle_beta   90.00
_cell.angle_gamma   90.00
#
_symmetry.space_group_name_H-M   'P 1'
#
loop_
_entity.id
_entity.type
_entity.pdbx_description
1 polymer ?
#
loop_
_entity_poly.entity_id
_entity_poly.type
_entity_poly.pdbx_seq_one_letter_code
_entity_poly.pdbx_strand_id
1 'polypeptide(L)' 'MVTEKAAYIGTSNWSEDYFSSTSGAGLVVSQRASRARPGVPTVQEQLRHLFERDWDSPYAVGLDGQAQGQDCAWQG' A
#
# COMPACT_ATOMS: atom_id res chain seq x y z
N MET A 1 3.71 -0.18 1.48
CA MET A 1 3.45 -1.56 1.94
C MET A 1 2.91 -1.51 3.34
N VAL A 2 1.93 -2.36 3.66
CA VAL A 2 1.37 -2.48 5.01
C VAL A 2 1.37 -3.95 5.41
N THR A 3 1.73 -4.22 6.66
CA THR A 3 1.60 -5.53 7.32
C THR A 3 0.70 -5.38 8.53
N GLU A 4 0.40 -6.45 9.24
CA GLU A 4 -0.43 -6.45 10.45
C GLU A 4 0.19 -5.63 11.59
N LYS A 5 1.52 -5.39 11.56
CA LYS A 5 2.27 -4.79 12.69
C LYS A 5 3.03 -3.52 12.32
N ALA A 6 3.22 -3.25 11.03
CA ALA A 6 4.00 -2.11 10.58
C ALA A 6 3.51 -1.61 9.21
N ALA A 7 3.85 -0.37 8.90
CA ALA A 7 3.72 0.17 7.56
C ALA A 7 5.09 0.66 7.07
N TYR A 8 5.36 0.43 5.79
CA TYR A 8 6.52 0.94 5.08
C TYR A 8 6.07 1.92 3.99
N ILE A 9 6.64 3.11 4.04
CA ILE A 9 6.48 4.18 3.05
C ILE A 9 7.85 4.41 2.45
N GLY A 10 7.98 4.31 1.15
CA GLY A 10 9.26 4.56 0.48
C GLY A 10 9.07 5.02 -0.95
N THR A 11 10.16 5.42 -1.56
CA THR A 11 10.18 5.92 -2.95
C THR A 11 10.46 4.83 -3.97
N SER A 12 10.82 3.62 -3.54
CA SER A 12 11.20 2.51 -4.42
C SER A 12 10.01 1.70 -4.91
N ASN A 13 10.00 1.37 -6.21
CA ASN A 13 8.92 0.66 -6.91
C ASN A 13 9.06 -0.88 -6.93
N TRP A 14 9.89 -1.46 -6.04
CA TRP A 14 10.10 -2.91 -5.87
C TRP A 14 10.68 -3.63 -7.10
N SER A 15 11.16 -2.88 -8.09
CA SER A 15 11.92 -3.40 -9.22
C SER A 15 13.42 -3.51 -8.86
N GLU A 16 14.09 -4.50 -9.45
CA GLU A 16 15.50 -4.84 -9.19
C GLU A 16 16.44 -3.65 -9.44
N ASP A 17 16.17 -2.90 -10.52
CA ASP A 17 16.95 -1.71 -10.92
C ASP A 17 16.97 -0.63 -9.83
N TYR A 18 15.90 -0.50 -9.05
CA TYR A 18 15.80 0.45 -7.96
C TYR A 18 16.66 0.10 -6.73
N PHE A 19 17.02 -1.18 -6.55
CA PHE A 19 17.86 -1.62 -5.42
C PHE A 19 19.36 -1.48 -5.71
N SER A 20 19.75 -1.44 -6.98
CA SER A 20 21.16 -1.44 -7.40
C SER A 20 21.66 -0.08 -7.89
N SER A 21 20.78 0.75 -8.48
CA SER A 21 21.20 1.93 -9.22
C SER A 21 20.61 3.27 -8.73
N THR A 22 19.62 3.23 -7.84
CA THR A 22 18.88 4.44 -7.43
C THR A 22 18.98 4.68 -5.92
N SER A 23 19.24 5.94 -5.53
CA SER A 23 19.17 6.35 -4.12
C SER A 23 17.72 6.48 -3.67
N GLY A 24 17.20 5.45 -3.01
CA GLY A 24 15.86 5.45 -2.40
C GLY A 24 15.87 5.90 -0.94
N ALA A 25 14.73 6.42 -0.47
CA ALA A 25 14.48 6.65 0.95
C ALA A 25 13.23 5.88 1.40
N GLY A 26 13.23 5.42 2.65
CA GLY A 26 12.13 4.67 3.24
C GLY A 26 11.95 4.96 4.72
N LEU A 27 10.70 4.96 5.16
CA LEU A 27 10.26 5.10 6.54
C LEU A 27 9.46 3.86 6.95
N VAL A 28 9.88 3.23 8.05
CA VAL A 28 9.12 2.16 8.70
C VAL A 28 8.41 2.72 9.92
N VAL A 29 7.09 2.57 9.97
CA VAL A 29 6.24 2.97 11.10
C VAL A 29 5.76 1.72 11.83
N SER A 30 6.21 1.55 13.07
CA SER A 30 5.71 0.52 13.99
C SER A 30 5.27 1.18 15.29
N GLN A 31 4.00 1.57 15.35
CA GLN A 31 3.40 2.18 16.53
C GLN A 31 2.93 1.09 17.49
N ARG A 32 3.43 1.11 18.72
CA ARG A 32 2.91 0.24 19.78
C ARG A 32 1.55 0.76 20.23
N ALA A 33 0.56 -0.13 20.37
CA ALA A 33 -0.78 0.20 20.83
C ALA A 33 -0.79 0.99 22.15
N SER A 34 0.14 0.72 23.06
CA SER A 34 0.29 1.44 24.34
C SER A 34 0.73 2.90 24.22
N ARG A 35 1.21 3.34 23.05
CA ARG A 35 1.60 4.73 22.76
C ARG A 35 0.65 5.42 21.80
N ALA A 36 -0.37 4.72 21.30
CA ALA A 36 -1.39 5.31 20.43
C ALA A 36 -2.33 6.18 21.26
N ARG A 37 -2.80 7.29 20.69
CA ARG A 37 -3.81 8.12 21.35
C ARG A 37 -5.15 7.38 21.29
N PRO A 38 -5.87 7.24 22.42
CA PRO A 38 -7.18 6.59 22.41
C PRO A 38 -8.12 7.24 21.39
N GLY A 39 -8.82 6.42 20.60
CA GLY A 39 -9.76 6.88 19.58
C GLY A 39 -9.13 7.44 18.30
N VAL A 40 -7.79 7.48 18.19
CA VAL A 40 -7.10 7.88 16.96
C VAL A 40 -6.45 6.65 16.31
N PRO A 41 -6.83 6.29 15.07
CA PRO A 41 -6.20 5.17 14.39
C PRO A 41 -4.72 5.48 14.14
N THR A 42 -3.89 4.48 14.36
CA THR A 42 -2.47 4.51 14.02
C THR A 42 -2.27 4.73 12.52
N VAL A 43 -1.10 5.21 12.13
CA VAL A 43 -0.74 5.37 10.71
C VAL A 43 -0.80 4.02 10.00
N GLN A 44 -0.41 2.93 10.68
CA GLN A 44 -0.53 1.59 10.12
C GLN A 44 -1.99 1.21 9.85
N GLU A 45 -2.91 1.47 10.79
CA GLU A 45 -4.35 1.19 10.60
C GLU A 45 -4.95 2.02 9.46
N GLN A 46 -4.58 3.30 9.36
CA GLN A 46 -5.02 4.17 8.27
C GLN A 46 -4.54 3.64 6.91
N LEU A 47 -3.27 3.24 6.81
CA LEU A 47 -2.70 2.67 5.58
C LEU A 47 -3.30 1.30 5.25
N ARG A 48 -3.65 0.49 6.26
CA ARG A 48 -4.38 -0.76 6.04
C ARG A 48 -5.76 -0.50 5.43
N HIS A 49 -6.52 0.46 5.94
CA HIS A 49 -7.84 0.77 5.38
C HIS A 49 -7.76 1.25 3.93
N LEU A 50 -6.71 2.01 3.56
CA LEU A 50 -6.48 2.38 2.16
C LEU A 50 -6.15 1.16 1.29
N PHE A 51 -5.32 0.25 1.79
CA PHE A 51 -5.03 -1.01 1.10
C PHE A 51 -6.31 -1.83 0.88
N GLU A 52 -7.13 -2.05 1.92
CA GLU A 52 -8.38 -2.81 1.84
C GLU A 52 -9.37 -2.16 0.86
N ARG A 53 -9.52 -0.82 0.91
CA ARG A 53 -10.34 -0.07 -0.06
C ARG A 53 -9.92 -0.33 -1.51
N ASP A 54 -8.62 -0.30 -1.78
CA ASP A 54 -8.09 -0.46 -3.14
C ASP A 54 -8.11 -1.93 -3.58
N TRP A 55 -7.92 -2.86 -2.63
CA TRP A 55 -7.94 -4.29 -2.87
C TRP A 55 -9.34 -4.82 -3.18
N ASP A 56 -10.35 -4.37 -2.44
CA ASP A 56 -11.76 -4.76 -2.62
C ASP A 56 -12.49 -3.86 -3.64
N SER A 57 -11.75 -3.01 -4.34
CA SER A 57 -12.27 -2.08 -5.34
C SER A 57 -12.85 -2.82 -6.56
N PRO A 58 -13.93 -2.32 -7.19
CA PRO A 58 -14.41 -2.85 -8.47
C PRO A 58 -13.39 -2.73 -9.61
N TYR A 59 -12.33 -1.93 -9.42
CA TYR A 59 -11.22 -1.77 -10.37
C TYR A 59 -10.07 -2.76 -10.13
N ALA A 60 -10.10 -3.55 -9.05
CA ALA A 60 -9.06 -4.55 -8.78
C ALA A 60 -9.21 -5.75 -9.73
N VAL A 61 -8.09 -6.16 -10.35
CA VAL A 61 -8.05 -7.28 -11.31
C VAL A 61 -7.10 -8.36 -10.81
N GLY A 62 -7.58 -9.60 -10.75
CA GLY A 62 -6.76 -10.75 -10.39
C GLY A 62 -5.72 -11.06 -11.46
N LEU A 63 -4.50 -11.39 -11.04
CA LEU A 63 -3.37 -11.67 -11.94
C LEU A 63 -3.50 -13.02 -12.68
N ASP A 64 -4.38 -13.90 -12.21
CA ASP A 64 -4.58 -15.25 -12.76
C ASP A 64 -5.51 -15.28 -13.98
N GLY A 65 -6.31 -14.23 -14.17
CA GLY A 65 -7.06 -14.01 -15.41
C GLY A 65 -6.21 -13.20 -16.36
N GLN A 66 -6.16 -13.56 -17.65
CA GLN A 66 -5.66 -12.64 -18.67
C GLN A 66 -6.41 -11.32 -18.47
N ALA A 67 -5.73 -10.32 -17.90
CA ALA A 67 -6.20 -8.96 -17.86
C ALA A 67 -6.17 -8.47 -19.31
N GLN A 68 -7.13 -8.93 -20.13
CA GLN A 68 -7.56 -8.21 -21.30
C GLN A 68 -7.90 -6.84 -20.74
N GLY A 69 -7.06 -5.86 -21.06
CA GLY A 69 -7.23 -4.49 -20.59
C GLY A 69 -8.68 -4.10 -20.81
N GLN A 70 -9.47 -4.19 -19.75
CA GLN A 70 -10.76 -3.57 -19.72
C GLN A 70 -10.36 -2.11 -19.74
N ASP A 71 -10.50 -1.50 -20.93
CA ASP A 71 -10.24 -0.09 -21.14
C ASP A 71 -10.74 0.63 -19.90
N CYS A 72 -9.83 1.26 -19.16
CA CYS A 72 -10.14 2.10 -18.01
C CYS A 72 -10.87 3.36 -18.54
N ALA A 73 -12.02 3.17 -19.17
CA ALA A 73 -12.90 4.20 -19.65
C ALA A 73 -13.67 4.68 -18.42
N TRP A 74 -13.12 5.68 -17.75
CA TRP A 74 -13.84 6.47 -16.75
C TRP A 74 -15.07 7.08 -17.43
N GLN A 75 -16.23 6.44 -17.26
CA GLN A 75 -17.52 7.04 -17.59
C GLN A 75 -17.87 7.96 -16.42
N GLY A 76 -17.63 9.26 -16.64
CA GLY A 76 -17.96 10.34 -15.69
C GLY A 76 -19.45 10.64 -15.60
#